data_AF-A0A359EZD6-F1
#
_entry.id   AF-A0A359EZD6-F1
#
_cell.length_a   1.000
_cell.length_b   1.000
_cell.length_c   1.000
_cell.angle_alpha   90.00
_cell.angle_beta   90.00
_cell.angle_gamma   90.00
#
_symmetry.space_group_name_H-M   'P 1'
#
loop_
_entity.id
_entity.type
_entity.pdbx_description
1 polymer ?
#
loop_
_entity_poly.entity_id
_entity_poly.type
_entity_poly.pdbx_seq_one_letter_code
_entity_poly.pdbx_strand_id
1 'polypeptide(L)' 'MTTPTALLRWIIVILSALVVQFAVVSQIRIFGVVPNILVVLALCAGLTGGPQRGAVVGWWCGFLFELPRFAHPVGLESLA' A
#
# COMPACT_ATOMS: atom_id res chain seq x y z
N MET A 1 20.42 -6.32 -8.16
CA MET A 1 19.81 -6.16 -9.50
C MET A 1 18.37 -6.66 -9.44
N THR A 2 17.38 -5.78 -9.37
CA THR A 2 15.97 -6.17 -9.52
C THR A 2 15.71 -6.47 -10.98
N THR A 3 15.32 -7.70 -11.31
CA THR A 3 14.92 -8.03 -12.68
C THR A 3 13.69 -7.20 -13.06
N PRO A 4 13.55 -6.77 -14.32
CA PRO A 4 12.41 -5.95 -14.77
C PRO A 4 11.05 -6.64 -14.49
N THR A 5 11.04 -7.97 -14.47
CA THR A 5 9.87 -8.78 -14.11
C THR A 5 9.45 -8.60 -12.66
N ALA A 6 10.40 -8.42 -11.73
CA ALA A 6 10.10 -8.21 -10.32
C ALA A 6 9.43 -6.86 -10.06
N LEU A 7 9.89 -5.80 -10.74
CA LEU A 7 9.28 -4.47 -10.67
C LEU A 7 7.85 -4.48 -11.18
N LEU A 8 7.62 -5.06 -12.36
CA LEU A 8 6.28 -5.17 -12.94
C LEU A 8 5.34 -5.94 -11.99
N ARG A 9 5.83 -7.01 -11.38
CA ARG A 9 5.05 -7.80 -10.41
C ARG A 9 4.62 -6.96 -9.21
N TRP A 10 5.52 -6.15 -8.65
CA TRP A 10 5.19 -5.25 -7.54
C TRP A 10 4.19 -4.17 -7.93
N ILE A 11 4.33 -3.57 -9.11
CA ILE A 11 3.36 -2.58 -9.60
C ILE A 11 1.97 -3.19 -9.69
N ILE A 12 1.84 -4.38 -10.27
CA ILE A 12 0.56 -5.09 -10.38
C ILE A 12 -0.03 -5.38 -8.99
N VAL A 13 0.79 -5.87 -8.06
CA VAL A 13 0.36 -6.18 -6.69
C VAL A 13 -0.11 -4.92 -5.95
N ILE A 14 0.63 -3.82 -6.02
CA ILE A 14 0.26 -2.57 -5.35
C ILE A 14 -1.03 -2.00 -5.95
N LEU A 15 -1.15 -1.95 -7.29
CA LEU A 15 -2.34 -1.40 -7.95
C LEU A 15 -3.58 -2.25 -7.70
N SER A 16 -3.46 -3.58 -7.77
CA SER A 16 -4.58 -4.49 -7.45
C SER A 16 -5.02 -4.35 -6.00
N ALA A 17 -4.09 -4.29 -5.05
CA ALA A 17 -4.41 -4.06 -3.64
C ALA A 17 -5.08 -2.69 -3.44
N LEU A 18 -4.65 -1.65 -4.15
CA LEU A 18 -5.25 -0.32 -4.09
C LEU A 18 -6.69 -0.32 -4.63
N VAL A 19 -6.94 -1.01 -5.75
CA VAL A 19 -8.30 -1.19 -6.28
C VAL A 19 -9.18 -1.93 -5.26
N VAL A 20 -8.69 -3.01 -4.66
CA VAL A 20 -9.43 -3.75 -3.62
C VAL A 20 -9.68 -2.87 -2.39
N GLN A 21 -8.69 -2.08 -1.98
CA GLN A 21 -8.81 -1.16 -0.83
C GLN A 21 -9.92 -0.13 -1.05
N PHE A 22 -10.00 0.48 -2.25
CA PHE A 22 -11.01 1.48 -2.55
C PHE A 22 -12.38 0.88 -2.89
N ALA A 23 -12.43 -0.22 -3.63
CA ALA A 23 -13.69 -0.79 -4.11
C ALA A 23 -14.42 -1.63 -3.06
N VAL A 24 -13.68 -2.39 -2.25
CA VAL A 24 -14.25 -3.39 -1.34
C VAL A 24 -13.99 -3.01 0.11
N VAL A 25 -12.72 -2.85 0.48
CA VAL A 25 -12.34 -2.70 1.90
C VAL A 25 -12.86 -1.40 2.51
N SER A 26 -12.95 -0.33 1.72
CA SER A 26 -13.51 0.95 2.14
C SER A 26 -14.97 0.87 2.64
N GLN A 27 -15.70 -0.17 2.22
CA GLN A 27 -17.09 -0.42 2.62
C GLN A 27 -17.19 -1.29 3.87
N ILE A 28 -16.11 -1.97 4.26
CA ILE A 28 -16.07 -2.85 5.42
C ILE A 28 -15.62 -2.05 6.63
N ARG A 29 -16.46 -2.05 7.67
CA ARG A 29 -16.13 -1.44 8.97
C ARG A 29 -16.08 -2.53 10.03
N ILE A 30 -14.89 -2.74 10.59
CA ILE A 30 -14.67 -3.67 11.69
C ILE A 30 -14.53 -2.82 12.96
N PHE A 31 -15.43 -2.99 13.93
CA PHE A 31 -15.49 -2.15 15.14
C PHE A 31 -15.54 -0.64 14.84
N GLY A 32 -16.17 -0.25 13.72
CA GLY A 32 -16.26 1.14 13.27
C GLY A 32 -15.04 1.66 12.49
N VAL A 33 -13.95 0.89 12.42
CA VAL A 33 -12.71 1.25 11.72
C VAL A 33 -12.64 0.58 10.35
N VAL A 34 -12.18 1.32 9.34
CA VAL A 34 -11.89 0.77 8.02
C VAL A 34 -10.45 0.22 8.05
N PRO A 35 -10.23 -1.08 7.80
CA PRO A 35 -8.88 -1.63 7.79
C PRO A 35 -8.09 -1.15 6.57
N ASN A 36 -6.79 -0.91 6.77
CA ASN A 36 -5.86 -0.56 5.70
C ASN A 36 -5.04 -1.80 5.29
N ILE A 37 -5.41 -2.44 4.18
CA ILE A 37 -4.72 -3.62 3.66
C ILE A 37 -3.37 -3.28 3.02
N LEU A 38 -3.13 -2.00 2.68
CA LEU A 38 -1.88 -1.56 2.07
C LEU A 38 -0.72 -1.58 3.08
N VAL A 39 -1.01 -1.31 4.36
CA VAL A 39 -0.04 -1.46 5.46
C VAL A 39 0.35 -2.93 5.64
N VAL A 40 -0.63 -3.84 5.56
CA VAL A 40 -0.38 -5.29 5.62
C VAL A 40 0.52 -5.73 4.46
N LEU A 41 0.29 -5.19 3.26
CA LEU A 41 1.13 -5.47 2.10
C LEU A 41 2.59 -5.02 2.31
N ALA A 42 2.78 -3.82 2.86
CA ALA A 42 4.10 -3.30 3.20
C ALA A 42 4.83 -4.17 4.25
N LEU A 43 4.10 -4.63 5.27
CA LEU A 43 4.60 -5.57 6.27
C LEU A 43 5.07 -6.88 5.61
N CYS A 44 4.23 -7.48 4.76
CA CYS A 44 4.57 -8.71 4.04
C CYS A 44 5.78 -8.54 3.11
N ALA A 45 5.90 -7.38 2.44
CA ALA A 45 7.07 -7.04 1.63
C ALA A 45 8.35 -6.93 2.48
N GLY A 46 8.25 -6.39 3.70
CA GLY A 46 9.33 -6.34 4.67
C GLY A 46 9.73 -7.73 5.17
N LEU A 47 8.74 -8.56 5.54
CA LEU A 47 8.98 -9.93 6.04
C LEU A 47 9.65 -10.83 5.00
N THR A 48 9.25 -10.72 3.73
CA THR A 48 9.80 -11.54 2.65
C THR A 48 11.08 -10.97 2.03
N GLY A 49 11.28 -9.66 2.16
CA GLY A 49 12.22 -8.90 1.36
C GLY A 49 13.26 -8.11 2.14
N GLY A 50 13.17 -8.10 3.46
CA GLY A 50 13.96 -7.26 4.36
C GLY A 50 13.38 -5.85 4.54
N PRO A 51 13.89 -5.11 5.53
CA PRO A 51 13.34 -3.82 5.96
C PRO A 51 13.32 -2.78 4.83
N GLN A 52 14.35 -2.76 3.97
CA GLN A 52 14.42 -1.81 2.86
C GLN A 52 13.30 -2.01 1.84
N ARG A 53 12.91 -3.26 1.54
CA ARG A 53 11.81 -3.53 0.61
C ARG A 53 10.46 -3.18 1.22
N GLY A 54 10.28 -3.46 2.51
CA GLY A 54 9.08 -3.05 3.25
C GLY A 54 8.89 -1.54 3.21
N ALA A 55 9.96 -0.77 3.50
CA ALA A 55 9.91 0.69 3.47
C ALA A 55 9.56 1.26 2.09
N VAL A 56 10.17 0.75 1.01
CA VAL A 56 9.88 1.22 -0.35
C VAL A 56 8.45 0.88 -0.77
N VAL A 57 7.98 -0.34 -0.49
CA VAL A 57 6.61 -0.74 -0.82
C VAL A 57 5.59 0.03 0.00
N GLY A 58 5.84 0.23 1.30
CA GLY A 58 4.99 1.02 2.19
C GLY A 58 4.85 2.47 1.74
N TRP A 59 5.98 3.11 1.41
CA TRP A 59 5.96 4.48 0.89
C TRP A 59 5.11 4.61 -0.37
N TRP A 60 5.31 3.73 -1.37
CA TRP A 60 4.50 3.75 -2.60
C TRP A 60 3.02 3.47 -2.35
N CYS A 61 2.72 2.53 -1.45
CA CYS A 61 1.35 2.20 -1.05
C CYS A 61 0.64 3.41 -0.43
N GLY A 62 1.25 4.05 0.57
CA GLY A 62 0.71 5.23 1.23
C GLY A 62 0.58 6.41 0.28
N PHE A 63 1.62 6.68 -0.52
CA PHE A 63 1.62 7.79 -1.48
C PHE A 63 0.49 7.65 -2.50
N LEU A 64 0.34 6.48 -3.13
CA LEU A 64 -0.70 6.23 -4.12
C LEU A 64 -2.11 6.26 -3.49
N PHE A 65 -2.24 5.83 -2.24
CA PHE A 65 -3.50 5.90 -1.50
C PHE A 65 -3.91 7.34 -1.20
N GLU A 66 -2.97 8.23 -0.96
CA GLU A 66 -3.25 9.64 -0.66
C GLU A 66 -3.61 10.47 -1.90
N LEU A 67 -3.08 10.15 -3.09
CA LEU A 67 -3.29 10.95 -4.32
C LEU A 67 -4.76 11.27 -4.66
N PRO A 68 -5.74 10.34 -4.55
CA PRO A 68 -7.15 10.64 -4.84
C PRO A 68 -7.81 11.52 -3.77
N ARG A 69 -7.18 11.69 -2.59
CA ARG A 69 -7.74 12.38 -1.42
C ARG A 69 -7.25 13.82 -1.34
N PHE A 70 -7.68 14.66 -2.28
CA PHE A 70 -7.30 16.07 -2.36
C PHE A 70 -7.55 16.90 -1.08
N ALA A 71 -8.38 16.42 -0.15
CA ALA A 71 -8.66 17.09 1.12
C ALA A 71 -7.72 16.68 2.28
N HIS A 72 -6.91 15.63 2.11
CA HIS A 72 -5.99 15.15 3.15
C HIS A 72 -4.53 15.53 2.83
N PRO A 73 -3.73 15.87 3.87
CA PRO A 73 -2.29 16.07 3.69
C PRO A 73 -1.65 14.80 3.15
N VAL A 74 -0.84 14.96 2.10
CA VAL A 74 0.06 13.90 1.63
C VAL A 74 1.19 13.69 2.65
N GLY A 75 1.56 12.45 2.92
CA GLY A 75 2.62 12.10 3.87
C GLY A 75 2.16 11.35 5.12
N LEU A 76 0.87 11.34 5.45
CA LEU A 76 0.37 10.70 6.68
C LEU A 76 0.50 9.18 6.60
N GLU A 77 0.18 8.59 5.46
CA GLU A 77 0.20 7.14 5.26
C GLU A 77 1.51 6.66 4.61
N SER A 78 2.27 7.56 3.98
CA SER A 78 3.53 7.22 3.29
C SER A 78 4.78 7.30 4.18
N LEU A 79 4.70 8.02 5.31
CA LEU A 79 5.78 8.16 6.30
C LEU A 79 5.51 7.40 7.61
N ALA A 80 4.31 6.84 7.78
CA ALA A 80 3.94 5.99 8.90
C ALA A 80 4.56 4.59 8.79
#